data_AF-A0A7S4ECC9-F1
#
_entry.id   AF-A0A7S4ECC9-F1
#
_cell.length_a   1.000
_cell.length_b   1.000
_cell.length_c   1.000
_cell.angle_alpha   90.00
_cell.angle_beta   90.00
_cell.angle_gamma   90.00
#
_symmetry.space_group_name_H-M   'P 1'
#
loop_
_entity.id
_entity.type
_entity.pdbx_description
1 polymer ?
#
loop_
_entity_poly.entity_id
_entity_poly.type
_entity_poly.pdbx_seq_one_letter_code
_entity_poly.pdbx_strand_id
1 'polypeptide(L)'
;APPSRHQTRTYCTNGALRVRTLLLQALSCTITALYASLSSATMRSHHATLLVIAAAAALTPLPPGINAYEVAAGTRNRPAEALAPVALRAIAAAREANVKLGEIEFPALLGEKTAFDDVDNVQILNWNRDWCMASMQPLAGELDGELWLAFPDRKELELAREEWPGAAYAKATLTTLEDAAEVLSGSSDQAWGAAFARAAEGLLGTSNLGAKPETTTAPAPQVVVAVQPGDGGPLEDWLNLERCQPSDGLLVSVNGAFDKLRGGFYPRPLFPKLAECVDRFVVDAEALVVLKNVADKGRAGWLFRVYPEPWQLFAQGKEASLLLETYTTRPAYNDCVATLLKAGPVVA
;
A
#
# COMPACT_ATOMS: atom_id res chain seq x y z
N ALA A 1 53.74 22.41 -25.20
CA ALA A 1 52.73 22.62 -26.26
C ALA A 1 53.32 22.21 -27.61
N PRO A 2 52.51 21.85 -28.63
CA PRO A 2 51.13 21.34 -28.56
C PRO A 2 51.23 19.82 -28.27
N PRO A 3 50.81 18.80 -29.07
CA PRO A 3 49.95 18.69 -30.26
C PRO A 3 48.51 18.24 -29.94
N SER A 4 47.74 17.84 -30.97
CA SER A 4 46.41 17.21 -30.94
C SER A 4 46.29 16.20 -32.09
N ARG A 5 45.45 15.13 -31.97
CA ARG A 5 44.58 14.60 -33.06
C ARG A 5 43.81 13.28 -32.74
N HIS A 6 42.58 13.24 -33.28
CA HIS A 6 41.73 12.12 -33.73
C HIS A 6 41.22 11.00 -32.80
N GLN A 7 39.92 11.12 -32.48
CA GLN A 7 38.83 10.15 -32.75
C GLN A 7 39.11 8.63 -32.68
N THR A 8 38.31 7.95 -31.85
CA THR A 8 37.52 6.80 -32.32
C THR A 8 36.16 6.78 -31.62
N ARG A 9 35.05 6.78 -32.38
CA ARG A 9 33.72 6.45 -31.88
C ARG A 9 33.55 4.93 -31.93
N THR A 10 33.13 4.30 -30.84
CA THR A 10 32.63 2.93 -30.87
C THR A 10 31.27 2.86 -30.18
N TYR A 11 30.22 2.60 -30.96
CA TYR A 11 28.88 2.33 -30.43
C TYR A 11 28.85 0.91 -29.86
N CYS A 12 28.45 0.78 -28.58
CA CYS A 12 28.06 -0.50 -27.98
C CYS A 12 26.61 -0.44 -27.48
N THR A 13 25.68 -0.20 -28.41
CA THR A 13 24.26 -0.55 -28.23
C THR A 13 23.99 -1.92 -28.90
N ASN A 14 22.89 -2.58 -28.50
CA ASN A 14 22.31 -3.78 -29.15
C ASN A 14 22.86 -5.17 -28.83
N GLY A 15 23.36 -5.40 -27.61
CA GLY A 15 23.52 -6.76 -27.06
C GLY A 15 22.17 -7.37 -26.61
N ALA A 16 21.66 -6.89 -25.48
CA ALA A 16 20.43 -7.42 -24.85
C ALA A 16 19.16 -7.32 -25.71
N LEU A 17 19.05 -6.26 -26.52
CA LEU A 17 17.89 -6.07 -27.40
C LEU A 17 17.82 -7.15 -28.50
N ARG A 18 18.97 -7.50 -29.11
CA ARG A 18 19.04 -8.55 -30.14
C ARG A 18 18.66 -9.92 -29.61
N VAL A 19 19.03 -10.25 -28.37
CA VAL A 19 18.64 -11.53 -27.74
C VAL A 19 17.12 -11.61 -27.54
N ARG A 20 16.47 -10.54 -27.08
CA ARG A 20 14.99 -10.48 -26.99
C ARG A 20 14.31 -10.55 -28.36
N THR A 21 14.80 -9.84 -29.37
CA THR A 21 14.22 -9.88 -30.72
C THR A 21 14.40 -11.26 -31.37
N LEU A 22 15.55 -11.91 -31.22
CA LEU A 22 15.79 -13.26 -31.73
C LEU A 22 14.93 -14.32 -31.02
N LEU A 23 14.70 -14.21 -29.71
CA LEU A 23 13.75 -15.07 -28.99
C LEU A 23 12.31 -14.87 -29.48
N LEU A 24 11.86 -13.64 -29.68
CA LEU A 24 10.53 -13.34 -30.22
C LEU A 24 10.36 -13.82 -31.67
N GLN A 25 11.39 -13.69 -32.52
CA GLN A 25 11.36 -14.23 -33.88
C GLN A 25 11.42 -15.77 -33.89
N ALA A 26 12.19 -16.40 -33.00
CA ALA A 26 12.20 -17.86 -32.86
C ALA A 26 10.85 -18.41 -32.40
N LEU A 27 10.20 -17.79 -31.39
CA LEU A 27 8.83 -18.13 -31.01
C LEU A 27 7.86 -17.93 -32.19
N SER A 28 7.91 -16.79 -32.87
CA SER A 28 7.04 -16.50 -34.02
C SER A 28 7.17 -17.51 -35.15
N CYS A 29 8.40 -17.88 -35.53
CA CYS A 29 8.66 -18.91 -36.53
C CYS A 29 8.20 -20.31 -36.07
N THR A 30 8.37 -20.65 -34.79
CA THR A 30 7.93 -21.95 -34.25
C THR A 30 6.40 -22.05 -34.22
N ILE A 31 5.70 -20.98 -33.83
CA ILE A 31 4.24 -20.88 -33.84
C ILE A 31 3.71 -20.95 -35.28
N THR A 32 4.35 -20.26 -36.23
CA THR A 32 3.95 -20.27 -37.65
C THR A 32 4.17 -21.63 -38.30
N ALA A 33 5.26 -22.33 -37.97
CA ALA A 33 5.53 -23.68 -38.44
C ALA A 33 4.53 -24.72 -37.88
N LEU A 34 4.10 -24.56 -36.61
CA LEU A 34 3.02 -25.35 -36.03
C LEU A 34 1.68 -25.09 -36.76
N TYR A 35 1.39 -23.83 -37.08
CA TYR A 35 0.18 -23.43 -37.81
C TYR A 35 0.11 -24.02 -39.22
N ALA A 36 1.24 -24.11 -39.92
CA ALA A 36 1.30 -24.64 -41.28
C ALA A 36 1.05 -26.15 -41.37
N SER A 37 1.41 -26.95 -40.34
CA SER A 37 1.21 -28.41 -40.39
C SER A 37 -0.22 -28.84 -40.00
N LEU A 38 -0.98 -27.98 -39.33
CA LEU A 38 -2.35 -28.26 -38.86
C LEU A 38 -3.44 -27.90 -39.88
N SER A 39 -3.10 -27.51 -41.12
CA SER A 39 -4.05 -27.12 -42.15
C SER A 39 -4.73 -28.31 -42.85
N SER A 40 -5.50 -29.10 -42.11
CA SER A 40 -6.50 -30.04 -42.66
C SER A 40 -7.91 -29.63 -42.19
N ALA A 41 -8.87 -29.66 -43.12
CA ALA A 41 -9.91 -28.62 -43.20
C ALA A 41 -11.15 -28.79 -42.28
N THR A 42 -11.05 -29.48 -41.15
CA THR A 42 -12.22 -30.00 -40.41
C THR A 42 -12.42 -29.49 -38.97
N MET A 43 -11.64 -28.52 -38.48
CA MET A 43 -11.71 -28.07 -37.06
C MET A 43 -12.06 -26.59 -36.82
N ARG A 44 -12.75 -25.92 -37.76
CA ARG A 44 -13.10 -24.48 -37.64
C ARG A 44 -14.19 -24.12 -36.62
N SER A 45 -14.80 -25.08 -35.92
CA SER A 45 -15.87 -24.84 -34.93
C SER A 45 -15.42 -24.84 -33.46
N HIS A 46 -14.15 -25.14 -33.14
CA HIS A 46 -13.67 -25.22 -31.75
C HIS A 46 -12.55 -24.25 -31.38
N HIS A 47 -11.99 -23.50 -32.33
CA HIS A 47 -10.89 -22.57 -32.07
C HIS A 47 -11.31 -21.20 -31.50
N ALA A 48 -12.61 -20.87 -31.48
CA ALA A 48 -13.11 -19.68 -30.76
C ALA A 48 -13.08 -19.85 -29.23
N THR A 49 -13.08 -21.09 -28.73
CA THR A 49 -13.09 -21.41 -27.29
C THR A 49 -11.68 -21.52 -26.70
N LEU A 50 -10.65 -21.66 -27.55
CA LEU A 50 -9.25 -21.87 -27.13
C LEU A 50 -8.38 -20.59 -27.11
N LEU A 51 -8.95 -19.43 -27.48
CA LEU A 51 -8.30 -18.12 -27.31
C LEU A 51 -8.96 -17.26 -26.21
N VAL A 52 -9.85 -17.86 -25.40
CA VAL A 52 -10.36 -17.28 -24.14
C VAL A 52 -9.84 -18.06 -22.93
N ILE A 53 -8.66 -18.66 -23.07
CA ILE A 53 -7.73 -18.81 -21.94
C ILE A 53 -7.01 -17.46 -21.79
N ALA A 54 -7.79 -16.42 -21.52
CA ALA A 54 -7.26 -15.26 -20.81
C ALA A 54 -6.69 -15.81 -19.49
N ALA A 55 -5.52 -15.33 -19.09
CA ALA A 55 -4.86 -15.84 -17.89
C ALA A 55 -5.83 -15.72 -16.70
N ALA A 56 -6.33 -16.87 -16.22
CA ALA A 56 -6.84 -16.98 -14.87
C ALA A 56 -5.63 -16.78 -13.96
N ALA A 57 -5.30 -15.51 -13.69
CA ALA A 57 -4.25 -15.14 -12.78
C ALA A 57 -4.55 -15.84 -11.46
N ALA A 58 -3.64 -16.69 -11.01
CA ALA A 58 -3.75 -17.29 -9.69
C ALA A 58 -3.79 -16.13 -8.69
N LEU A 59 -4.87 -16.06 -7.91
CA LEU A 59 -5.04 -15.03 -6.89
C LEU A 59 -3.81 -15.01 -5.98
N THR A 60 -3.38 -13.82 -5.55
CA THR A 60 -2.26 -13.67 -4.63
C THR A 60 -2.59 -14.47 -3.36
N PRO A 61 -1.76 -15.46 -2.98
CA PRO A 61 -2.02 -16.28 -1.79
C PRO A 61 -1.91 -15.41 -0.54
N LEU A 62 -2.56 -15.86 0.54
CA LEU A 62 -2.35 -15.27 1.87
C LEU A 62 -0.85 -15.22 2.22
N PRO A 63 -0.38 -14.15 2.88
CA PRO A 63 1.00 -14.08 3.34
C PRO A 63 1.25 -15.18 4.39
N PRO A 64 2.41 -15.86 4.34
CA PRO A 64 2.72 -16.94 5.26
C PRO A 64 2.97 -16.40 6.68
N GLY A 65 2.62 -17.20 7.70
CA GLY A 65 2.81 -16.85 9.11
C GLY A 65 1.63 -16.11 9.74
N ILE A 66 0.50 -15.95 9.04
CA ILE A 66 -0.73 -15.39 9.66
C ILE A 66 -1.54 -16.46 10.39
N ASN A 67 -1.32 -17.75 10.11
CA ASN A 67 -1.99 -18.81 10.84
C ASN A 67 -1.30 -19.01 12.20
N ALA A 68 -2.06 -18.99 13.30
CA ALA A 68 -1.55 -19.25 14.64
C ALA A 68 -0.77 -20.58 14.75
N TYR A 69 -1.10 -21.58 13.92
CA TYR A 69 -0.38 -22.85 13.84
C TYR A 69 0.95 -22.76 13.05
N GLU A 70 1.04 -21.89 12.03
CA GLU A 70 2.31 -21.59 11.32
C GLU A 70 3.28 -20.82 12.23
N VAL A 71 2.76 -19.89 13.05
CA VAL A 71 3.55 -19.15 14.05
C VAL A 71 4.14 -20.10 15.09
N ALA A 72 3.37 -21.10 15.54
CA ALA A 72 3.82 -22.11 16.50
C ALA A 72 4.95 -23.02 15.94
N ALA A 73 5.11 -23.12 14.61
CA ALA A 73 6.18 -23.88 13.97
C ALA A 73 7.56 -23.17 13.99
N GLY A 74 7.67 -22.00 14.62
CA GLY A 74 8.95 -21.30 14.83
C GLY A 74 9.43 -20.45 13.66
N THR A 75 8.68 -20.40 12.56
CA THR A 75 8.89 -19.42 11.49
C THR A 75 8.55 -18.02 12.00
N ARG A 76 9.57 -17.19 12.23
CA ARG A 76 9.43 -15.73 12.42
C ARG A 76 9.05 -15.02 11.11
N ASN A 77 8.06 -15.54 10.40
CA ASN A 77 7.51 -14.87 9.24
C ASN A 77 6.75 -13.64 9.77
N ARG A 78 7.29 -12.44 9.57
CA ARG A 78 6.53 -11.21 9.74
C ARG A 78 5.61 -11.09 8.53
N PRO A 79 4.30 -11.37 8.61
CA PRO A 79 3.52 -11.57 7.39
C PRO A 79 3.33 -10.27 6.61
N ALA A 80 3.48 -9.12 7.28
CA ALA A 80 3.51 -7.82 6.65
C ALA A 80 4.82 -7.56 5.85
N GLU A 81 5.96 -8.18 6.16
CA GLU A 81 7.12 -8.15 5.25
C GLU A 81 6.79 -8.84 3.91
N ALA A 82 6.02 -9.94 3.95
CA ALA A 82 5.52 -10.60 2.76
C ALA A 82 4.48 -9.74 1.99
N LEU A 83 3.83 -8.77 2.65
CA LEU A 83 2.95 -7.80 1.99
C LEU A 83 3.71 -6.68 1.25
N ALA A 84 4.97 -6.36 1.60
CA ALA A 84 5.73 -5.30 0.92
C ALA A 84 5.82 -5.46 -0.62
N PRO A 85 6.26 -6.61 -1.18
CA PRO A 85 6.27 -6.81 -2.63
C PRO A 85 4.87 -6.93 -3.24
N VAL A 86 3.83 -7.18 -2.43
CA VAL A 86 2.42 -7.21 -2.88
C VAL A 86 1.88 -5.78 -3.01
N ALA A 87 2.14 -4.94 -2.00
CA ALA A 87 1.81 -3.52 -1.96
C ALA A 87 2.42 -2.77 -3.15
N LEU A 88 3.70 -2.97 -3.45
CA LEU A 88 4.35 -2.32 -4.60
C LEU A 88 3.68 -2.67 -5.94
N ARG A 89 3.23 -3.92 -6.13
CA ARG A 89 2.48 -4.32 -7.34
C ARG A 89 1.09 -3.69 -7.37
N ALA A 90 0.39 -3.66 -6.24
CA ALA A 90 -0.93 -3.04 -6.13
C ALA A 90 -0.86 -1.52 -6.40
N ILE A 91 0.16 -0.83 -5.90
CA ILE A 91 0.45 0.59 -6.17
C ILE A 91 0.73 0.82 -7.65
N ALA A 92 1.56 -0.01 -8.29
CA ALA A 92 1.85 0.10 -9.72
C ALA A 92 0.57 -0.07 -10.57
N ALA A 93 -0.22 -1.11 -10.32
CA ALA A 93 -1.49 -1.35 -11.01
C ALA A 93 -2.52 -0.23 -10.76
N ALA A 94 -2.56 0.32 -9.55
CA ALA A 94 -3.43 1.45 -9.19
C ALA A 94 -3.05 2.74 -9.93
N ARG A 95 -1.75 3.02 -10.08
CA ARG A 95 -1.24 4.15 -10.90
C ARG A 95 -1.59 3.97 -12.37
N GLU A 96 -1.39 2.79 -12.93
CA GLU A 96 -1.80 2.47 -14.32
C GLU A 96 -3.32 2.67 -14.54
N ALA A 97 -4.12 2.34 -13.52
CA ALA A 97 -5.58 2.53 -13.53
C ALA A 97 -6.03 3.96 -13.16
N ASN A 98 -5.13 4.90 -12.89
CA ASN A 98 -5.41 6.27 -12.43
C ASN A 98 -6.26 6.35 -11.15
N VAL A 99 -6.12 5.38 -10.24
CA VAL A 99 -6.67 5.43 -8.89
C VAL A 99 -6.13 6.67 -8.18
N LYS A 100 -7.01 7.46 -7.56
CA LYS A 100 -6.62 8.68 -6.84
C LYS A 100 -6.27 8.40 -5.38
N LEU A 101 -7.14 7.72 -4.65
CA LEU A 101 -6.93 7.32 -3.27
C LEU A 101 -6.90 5.80 -3.17
N GLY A 102 -5.83 5.26 -2.58
CA GLY A 102 -5.69 3.86 -2.23
C GLY A 102 -5.48 3.67 -0.73
N GLU A 103 -5.98 2.56 -0.19
CA GLU A 103 -5.69 2.13 1.19
C GLU A 103 -4.85 0.85 1.21
N ILE A 104 -3.87 0.82 2.11
CA ILE A 104 -3.13 -0.38 2.52
C ILE A 104 -3.40 -0.56 4.00
N GLU A 105 -4.01 -1.68 4.39
CA GLU A 105 -4.56 -1.86 5.73
C GLU A 105 -4.36 -3.32 6.20
N PHE A 106 -3.53 -3.52 7.21
CA PHE A 106 -3.18 -4.84 7.74
C PHE A 106 -2.72 -4.72 9.21
N PRO A 107 -2.73 -5.80 10.01
CA PRO A 107 -2.38 -5.71 11.43
C PRO A 107 -0.86 -5.60 11.59
N ALA A 108 -0.39 -4.48 12.13
CA ALA A 108 1.04 -4.18 12.31
C ALA A 108 1.79 -5.29 13.09
N LEU A 109 1.30 -5.67 14.27
CA LEU A 109 1.97 -6.62 15.18
C LEU A 109 1.49 -8.08 15.02
N LEU A 110 1.29 -8.52 13.79
CA LEU A 110 0.98 -9.92 13.46
C LEU A 110 1.99 -10.89 14.07
N GLY A 111 1.54 -11.70 15.03
CA GLY A 111 2.32 -12.79 15.62
C GLY A 111 3.20 -12.42 16.83
N GLU A 112 3.33 -11.14 17.19
CA GLU A 112 4.15 -10.73 18.35
C GLU A 112 3.37 -10.76 19.67
N LYS A 113 2.04 -10.54 19.62
CA LYS A 113 1.13 -10.59 20.77
C LYS A 113 -0.26 -11.11 20.38
N THR A 114 -1.03 -11.60 21.34
CA THR A 114 -2.45 -11.95 21.11
C THR A 114 -3.30 -10.68 20.96
N ALA A 115 -4.46 -10.77 20.28
CA ALA A 115 -5.37 -9.63 20.06
C ALA A 115 -6.06 -9.07 21.33
N PHE A 116 -5.57 -9.43 22.51
CA PHE A 116 -6.05 -9.04 23.85
C PHE A 116 -4.93 -8.48 24.74
N ASP A 117 -3.72 -8.39 24.21
CA ASP A 117 -2.54 -7.88 24.90
C ASP A 117 -2.46 -6.36 24.62
N ASP A 118 -2.23 -5.54 25.66
CA ASP A 118 -2.14 -4.08 25.49
C ASP A 118 -0.95 -3.75 24.58
N VAL A 119 -1.26 -3.46 23.32
CA VAL A 119 -0.31 -2.93 22.35
C VAL A 119 -0.26 -1.42 22.55
N ASP A 120 0.93 -0.91 22.89
CA ASP A 120 1.15 0.52 22.97
C ASP A 120 1.03 1.14 21.57
N ASN A 121 0.29 2.24 21.45
CA ASN A 121 0.17 3.01 20.21
C ASN A 121 1.56 3.38 19.64
N VAL A 122 2.56 3.61 20.50
CA VAL A 122 3.94 3.89 20.09
C VAL A 122 4.57 2.70 19.35
N GLN A 123 4.24 1.46 19.73
CA GLN A 123 4.73 0.27 19.02
C GLN A 123 4.11 0.16 17.62
N ILE A 124 2.83 0.49 17.47
CA ILE A 124 2.14 0.50 16.16
C ILE A 124 2.72 1.61 15.26
N LEU A 125 2.93 2.82 15.81
CA LEU A 125 3.55 3.96 15.11
C LEU A 125 4.95 3.63 14.61
N ASN A 126 5.84 3.16 15.51
CA ASN A 126 7.19 2.73 15.15
C ASN A 126 7.16 1.64 14.07
N TRP A 127 6.29 0.65 14.22
CA TRP A 127 6.18 -0.46 13.28
C TRP A 127 5.72 0.03 11.88
N ASN A 128 4.73 0.91 11.82
CA ASN A 128 4.22 1.44 10.55
C ASN A 128 5.24 2.37 9.86
N ARG A 129 5.98 3.17 10.63
CA ARG A 129 7.15 3.92 10.16
C ARG A 129 8.17 2.99 9.51
N ASP A 130 8.62 1.97 10.24
CA ASP A 130 9.64 1.02 9.78
C ASP A 130 9.21 0.26 8.53
N TRP A 131 7.95 -0.20 8.48
CA TRP A 131 7.42 -0.89 7.30
C TRP A 131 7.32 0.04 6.10
N CYS A 132 6.80 1.27 6.26
CA CYS A 132 6.70 2.22 5.16
C CYS A 132 8.08 2.60 4.61
N MET A 133 9.05 2.85 5.49
CA MET A 133 10.44 3.08 5.08
C MET A 133 10.97 1.85 4.32
N ALA A 134 11.04 0.67 4.96
CA ALA A 134 11.61 -0.53 4.35
C ALA A 134 10.96 -0.92 3.01
N SER A 135 9.62 -0.89 2.94
CA SER A 135 8.86 -1.37 1.78
C SER A 135 8.85 -0.41 0.59
N MET A 136 8.95 0.90 0.82
CA MET A 136 8.82 1.90 -0.25
C MET A 136 10.15 2.27 -0.92
N GLN A 137 11.30 1.76 -0.45
CA GLN A 137 12.60 1.97 -1.10
C GLN A 137 12.62 1.73 -2.62
N PRO A 138 12.01 0.65 -3.18
CA PRO A 138 12.04 0.43 -4.63
C PRO A 138 11.26 1.50 -5.39
N LEU A 139 10.15 1.98 -4.82
CA LEU A 139 9.32 3.04 -5.38
C LEU A 139 10.02 4.41 -5.27
N ALA A 140 10.76 4.68 -4.19
CA ALA A 140 11.65 5.84 -4.08
C ALA A 140 12.73 5.80 -5.17
N GLY A 141 13.27 4.60 -5.44
CA GLY A 141 14.21 4.33 -6.53
C GLY A 141 13.66 4.65 -7.92
N GLU A 142 12.38 4.38 -8.15
CA GLU A 142 11.65 4.62 -9.40
C GLU A 142 11.27 6.10 -9.59
N LEU A 143 10.81 6.76 -8.53
CA LEU A 143 10.19 8.10 -8.59
C LEU A 143 11.13 9.28 -8.25
N ASP A 144 12.31 9.01 -7.70
CA ASP A 144 13.44 9.97 -7.55
C ASP A 144 13.04 11.41 -7.14
N GLY A 145 12.40 11.53 -5.97
CA GLY A 145 11.87 12.77 -5.39
C GLY A 145 10.35 12.92 -5.51
N GLU A 146 9.73 12.31 -6.53
CA GLU A 146 8.28 12.34 -6.78
C GLU A 146 7.49 11.31 -5.94
N LEU A 147 8.18 10.53 -5.11
CA LEU A 147 7.58 9.81 -3.97
C LEU A 147 7.71 10.68 -2.72
N TRP A 148 6.58 10.99 -2.09
CA TRP A 148 6.55 11.65 -0.78
C TRP A 148 6.11 10.64 0.28
N LEU A 149 6.83 10.55 1.40
CA LEU A 149 6.41 9.83 2.60
C LEU A 149 5.97 10.88 3.63
N ALA A 150 4.68 10.90 3.94
CA ALA A 150 4.07 11.87 4.84
C ALA A 150 3.74 11.22 6.19
N PHE A 151 4.44 11.66 7.24
CA PHE A 151 4.28 11.17 8.60
C PHE A 151 3.23 11.99 9.39
N PRO A 152 2.62 11.44 10.46
CA PRO A 152 1.55 12.13 11.20
C PRO A 152 2.02 13.47 11.78
N ASP A 153 3.20 13.48 12.39
CA ASP A 153 3.78 14.69 12.98
C ASP A 153 5.29 14.80 12.71
N ARG A 154 5.86 15.92 13.18
CA ARG A 154 7.28 16.20 13.02
C ARG A 154 8.17 15.26 13.83
N LYS A 155 7.72 14.75 14.98
CA LYS A 155 8.50 13.83 15.81
C LYS A 155 8.69 12.49 15.09
N GLU A 156 7.62 11.95 14.49
CA GLU A 156 7.70 10.72 13.69
C GLU A 156 8.54 10.91 12.41
N LEU A 157 8.49 12.11 11.80
CA LEU A 157 9.39 12.48 10.68
C LEU A 157 10.87 12.50 11.09
N GLU A 158 11.24 13.17 12.19
CA GLU A 158 12.65 13.20 12.61
C GLU A 158 13.11 11.81 13.09
N LEU A 159 12.26 11.01 13.77
CA LEU A 159 12.56 9.61 14.09
C LEU A 159 12.82 8.77 12.84
N ALA A 160 12.02 8.95 11.78
CA ALA A 160 12.26 8.27 10.50
C ALA A 160 13.61 8.67 9.87
N ARG A 161 14.01 9.95 10.00
CA ARG A 161 15.31 10.45 9.52
C ARG A 161 16.48 9.93 10.35
N GLU A 162 16.32 9.78 11.67
CA GLU A 162 17.35 9.30 12.59
C GLU A 162 17.57 7.79 12.51
N GLU A 163 16.50 6.99 12.48
CA GLU A 163 16.55 5.52 12.52
C GLU A 163 16.84 4.88 11.15
N TRP A 164 16.50 5.56 10.05
CA TRP A 164 16.73 5.09 8.68
C TRP A 164 17.73 5.96 7.89
N PRO A 165 18.99 6.11 8.35
CA PRO A 165 19.99 6.92 7.67
C PRO A 165 20.45 6.24 6.37
N GLY A 166 20.51 7.00 5.26
CA GLY A 166 21.22 6.57 4.07
C GLY A 166 20.65 7.08 2.74
N ALA A 167 21.44 6.90 1.68
CA ALA A 167 21.12 7.40 0.33
C ALA A 167 19.90 6.72 -0.33
N ALA A 168 19.43 5.58 0.17
CA ALA A 168 18.22 4.93 -0.34
C ALA A 168 16.95 5.76 -0.08
N TYR A 169 16.90 6.43 1.07
CA TYR A 169 15.77 7.28 1.49
C TYR A 169 15.88 8.72 1.02
N ALA A 170 17.08 9.18 0.68
CA ALA A 170 17.30 10.51 0.10
C ALA A 170 16.60 10.71 -1.28
N LYS A 171 16.07 9.64 -1.87
CA LYS A 171 15.24 9.65 -3.09
C LYS A 171 13.74 9.79 -2.82
N ALA A 172 13.30 9.73 -1.57
CA ALA A 172 11.94 10.05 -1.17
C ALA A 172 11.93 11.42 -0.49
N THR A 173 10.88 12.20 -0.72
CA THR A 173 10.64 13.43 0.04
C THR A 173 9.99 13.05 1.36
N LEU A 174 10.72 13.18 2.47
CA LEU A 174 10.21 12.90 3.82
C LEU A 174 9.62 14.18 4.42
N THR A 175 8.31 14.16 4.72
CA THR A 175 7.53 15.33 5.14
C THR A 175 6.47 14.96 6.20
N THR A 176 5.76 15.94 6.75
CA THR A 176 4.57 15.71 7.61
C THR A 176 3.28 15.80 6.80
N LEU A 177 2.16 15.28 7.32
CA LEU A 177 0.82 15.48 6.73
C LEU A 177 0.42 16.97 6.72
N GLU A 178 0.76 17.72 7.77
CA GLU A 178 0.50 19.18 7.85
C GLU A 178 1.26 19.91 6.73
N ASP A 179 2.57 19.68 6.60
CA ASP A 179 3.41 20.33 5.60
C ASP A 179 3.03 19.90 4.17
N ALA A 180 2.71 18.62 3.94
CA ALA A 180 2.25 18.13 2.64
C ALA A 180 0.90 18.75 2.24
N ALA A 181 -0.06 18.84 3.15
CA ALA A 181 -1.34 19.51 2.92
C ALA A 181 -1.16 21.00 2.59
N GLU A 182 -0.27 21.69 3.31
CA GLU A 182 0.05 23.10 3.09
C GLU A 182 0.70 23.32 1.71
N VAL A 183 1.66 22.49 1.30
CA VAL A 183 2.34 22.63 -0.01
C VAL A 183 1.44 22.23 -1.18
N LEU A 184 0.62 21.18 -1.05
CA LEU A 184 -0.18 20.64 -2.16
C LEU A 184 -1.53 21.34 -2.34
N SER A 185 -2.16 21.81 -1.25
CA SER A 185 -3.47 22.49 -1.30
C SER A 185 -3.43 23.98 -0.98
N GLY A 186 -2.31 24.49 -0.45
CA GLY A 186 -2.20 25.86 0.09
C GLY A 186 -2.87 26.04 1.45
N SER A 187 -3.19 24.96 2.16
CA SER A 187 -3.76 25.03 3.52
C SER A 187 -3.65 23.71 4.29
N SER A 188 -3.47 23.79 5.61
CA SER A 188 -3.49 22.67 6.54
C SER A 188 -4.45 22.92 7.72
N ASP A 189 -4.99 21.86 8.32
CA ASP A 189 -5.69 21.90 9.61
C ASP A 189 -4.69 21.51 10.71
N GLN A 190 -4.51 22.39 11.70
CA GLN A 190 -3.61 22.12 12.83
C GLN A 190 -4.30 21.30 13.90
N ALA A 191 -3.63 20.24 14.36
CA ALA A 191 -4.07 19.45 15.51
C ALA A 191 -4.33 20.36 16.74
N TRP A 192 -5.53 20.28 17.34
CA TRP A 192 -5.94 21.12 18.47
C TRP A 192 -4.87 21.17 19.59
N GLY A 193 -4.28 20.02 19.95
CA GLY A 193 -3.22 19.93 20.95
C GLY A 193 -1.89 20.60 20.53
N ALA A 194 -1.54 20.56 19.24
CA ALA A 194 -0.32 21.15 18.70
C ALA A 194 -0.36 22.68 18.75
N ALA A 195 -1.54 23.31 18.58
CA ALA A 195 -1.68 24.76 18.74
C ALA A 195 -1.34 25.23 20.17
N PHE A 196 -1.76 24.47 21.19
CA PHE A 196 -1.44 24.77 22.59
C PHE A 196 0.02 24.46 22.94
N ALA A 197 0.57 23.36 22.42
CA ALA A 197 1.99 23.02 22.59
C ALA A 197 2.91 24.07 21.93
N ARG A 198 2.64 24.46 20.67
CA ARG A 198 3.35 25.54 19.96
C ARG A 198 3.25 26.89 20.70
N ALA A 199 2.09 27.20 21.29
CA ALA A 199 1.93 28.40 22.12
C ALA A 199 2.76 28.34 23.42
N ALA A 200 2.84 27.18 24.07
CA ALA A 200 3.66 26.97 25.27
C ALA A 200 5.17 26.99 24.96
N GLU A 201 5.61 26.34 23.89
CA GLU A 201 7.01 26.37 23.41
C GLU A 201 7.41 27.77 22.91
N GLY A 202 6.47 28.53 22.35
CA GLY A 202 6.66 29.94 21.99
C GLY A 202 6.84 30.85 23.21
N LEU A 203 6.17 30.52 24.31
CA LEU A 203 6.28 31.25 25.59
C LEU A 203 7.55 30.85 26.37
N LEU A 204 8.03 29.62 26.22
CA LEU A 204 9.23 29.09 26.87
C LEU A 204 10.54 29.39 26.11
N GLY A 205 10.46 29.98 24.91
CA GLY A 205 11.63 30.46 24.16
C GLY A 205 12.51 29.36 23.54
N THR A 206 12.01 28.12 23.46
CA THR A 206 12.75 26.96 22.95
C THR A 206 12.46 26.63 21.48
N SER A 207 11.66 27.44 20.80
CA SER A 207 11.07 27.11 19.51
C SER A 207 11.68 27.85 18.33
N ASN A 208 11.88 27.13 17.22
CA ASN A 208 12.05 27.70 15.87
C ASN A 208 10.70 28.29 15.40
N LEU A 209 10.27 29.37 16.06
CA LEU A 209 9.02 30.07 15.79
C LEU A 209 8.98 30.55 14.33
N GLY A 210 8.02 30.02 13.57
CA GLY A 210 7.83 30.40 12.17
C GLY A 210 8.85 29.80 11.21
N ALA A 211 9.44 28.64 11.53
CA ALA A 211 9.89 27.75 10.47
C ALA A 211 8.69 27.52 9.53
N LYS A 212 8.77 28.06 8.31
CA LYS A 212 7.83 27.72 7.22
C LYS A 212 7.78 26.19 7.08
N PRO A 213 6.71 25.64 6.46
CA PRO A 213 6.78 24.30 5.90
C PRO A 213 8.11 24.18 5.17
N GLU A 214 8.86 23.11 5.45
CA GLU A 214 10.23 22.95 4.95
C GLU A 214 10.15 23.05 3.43
N THR A 215 10.46 24.23 2.86
CA THR A 215 9.87 24.64 1.58
C THR A 215 10.40 23.75 0.49
N THR A 216 9.63 22.72 0.14
CA THR A 216 10.16 21.57 -0.56
C THR A 216 10.52 22.01 -1.97
N THR A 217 11.81 22.18 -2.23
CA THR A 217 12.35 22.20 -3.59
C THR A 217 12.28 20.82 -4.25
N ALA A 218 11.68 19.84 -3.57
CA ALA A 218 11.25 18.57 -4.13
C ALA A 218 10.31 18.79 -5.32
N PRO A 219 10.33 17.87 -6.31
CA PRO A 219 9.33 17.87 -7.36
C PRO A 219 7.94 17.57 -6.79
N ALA A 220 6.90 17.95 -7.54
CA ALA A 220 5.53 17.61 -7.21
C ALA A 220 5.36 16.07 -7.18
N PRO A 221 4.63 15.51 -6.19
CA PRO A 221 4.53 14.06 -6.05
C PRO A 221 3.68 13.42 -7.15
N GLN A 222 4.17 12.33 -7.73
CA GLN A 222 3.32 11.35 -8.40
C GLN A 222 2.66 10.39 -7.40
N VAL A 223 3.33 10.13 -6.28
CA VAL A 223 2.80 9.30 -5.20
C VAL A 223 3.06 9.95 -3.86
N VAL A 224 2.02 10.07 -3.03
CA VAL A 224 2.14 10.35 -1.60
C VAL A 224 1.77 9.09 -0.85
N VAL A 225 2.59 8.66 0.11
CA VAL A 225 2.27 7.59 1.05
C VAL A 225 2.11 8.22 2.43
N ALA A 226 0.88 8.25 2.93
CA ALA A 226 0.57 8.69 4.28
C ALA A 226 0.75 7.52 5.26
N VAL A 227 1.62 7.70 6.24
CA VAL A 227 2.00 6.69 7.23
C VAL A 227 1.10 6.83 8.46
N GLN A 228 0.15 5.91 8.65
CA GLN A 228 -0.77 5.85 9.80
C GLN A 228 -1.48 7.20 10.12
N PRO A 229 -2.18 7.83 9.17
CA PRO A 229 -2.95 9.05 9.46
C PRO A 229 -4.06 8.76 10.48
N GLY A 230 -4.09 9.51 11.58
CA GLY A 230 -5.21 9.58 12.54
C GLY A 230 -5.42 8.36 13.46
N ASP A 231 -4.82 7.19 13.19
CA ASP A 231 -4.99 6.03 14.06
C ASP A 231 -4.10 6.12 15.32
N GLY A 232 -4.66 6.66 16.41
CA GLY A 232 -3.92 7.02 17.62
C GLY A 232 -3.31 8.43 17.58
N GLY A 233 -3.47 9.13 16.46
CA GLY A 233 -3.09 10.53 16.24
C GLY A 233 -4.26 11.52 16.36
N PRO A 234 -4.05 12.79 15.98
CA PRO A 234 -5.10 13.80 15.92
C PRO A 234 -6.10 13.55 14.78
N LEU A 235 -7.33 14.02 14.97
CA LEU A 235 -8.43 13.86 14.01
C LEU A 235 -8.20 14.66 12.70
N GLU A 236 -7.39 15.70 12.82
CA GLU A 236 -6.95 16.60 11.76
C GLU A 236 -6.04 15.89 10.73
N ASP A 237 -5.41 14.76 11.06
CA ASP A 237 -4.64 13.95 10.10
C ASP A 237 -5.50 13.50 8.92
N TRP A 238 -6.73 13.05 9.17
CA TRP A 238 -7.66 12.65 8.10
C TRP A 238 -8.19 13.84 7.29
N LEU A 239 -8.19 15.05 7.86
CA LEU A 239 -8.56 16.28 7.15
C LEU A 239 -7.41 16.77 6.27
N ASN A 240 -6.17 16.64 6.74
CA ASN A 240 -4.95 16.92 5.98
C ASN A 240 -4.70 15.86 4.89
N LEU A 241 -5.08 14.60 5.14
CA LEU A 241 -4.92 13.50 4.18
C LEU A 241 -5.63 13.79 2.84
N GLU A 242 -6.86 14.31 2.88
CA GLU A 242 -7.57 14.76 1.67
C GLU A 242 -6.76 15.81 0.88
N ARG A 243 -6.13 16.75 1.60
CA ARG A 243 -5.32 17.83 1.03
C ARG A 243 -3.95 17.37 0.54
N CYS A 244 -3.50 16.19 0.95
CA CYS A 244 -2.29 15.54 0.47
C CYS A 244 -2.48 14.82 -0.87
N GLN A 245 -3.70 14.77 -1.42
CA GLN A 245 -3.99 14.13 -2.71
C GLN A 245 -3.30 14.89 -3.86
N PRO A 246 -2.36 14.27 -4.61
CA PRO A 246 -1.76 14.92 -5.77
C PRO A 246 -2.78 15.04 -6.91
N SER A 247 -2.73 16.14 -7.68
CA SER A 247 -3.67 16.41 -8.79
C SER A 247 -3.74 15.27 -9.79
N ASP A 248 -2.58 14.79 -10.22
CA ASP A 248 -2.40 13.80 -11.29
C ASP A 248 -1.78 12.49 -10.77
N GLY A 249 -1.65 12.34 -9.45
CA GLY A 249 -1.01 11.21 -8.78
C GLY A 249 -1.94 10.38 -7.90
N LEU A 250 -1.31 9.43 -7.19
CA LEU A 250 -1.94 8.50 -6.25
C LEU A 250 -1.56 8.88 -4.81
N LEU A 251 -2.54 8.95 -3.92
CA LEU A 251 -2.33 8.98 -2.48
C LEU A 251 -2.60 7.59 -1.92
N VAL A 252 -1.67 7.06 -1.13
CA VAL A 252 -1.76 5.76 -0.46
C VAL A 252 -1.81 5.98 1.05
N SER A 253 -2.92 5.64 1.69
CA SER A 253 -3.04 5.64 3.15
C SER A 253 -2.65 4.27 3.70
N VAL A 254 -1.53 4.18 4.43
CA VAL A 254 -1.09 2.95 5.10
C VAL A 254 -1.59 2.95 6.55
N ASN A 255 -2.40 1.96 6.92
CA ASN A 255 -2.98 1.78 8.26
C ASN A 255 -3.65 3.05 8.80
N GLY A 256 -4.38 3.76 7.92
CA GLY A 256 -5.13 4.98 8.27
C GLY A 256 -6.48 4.73 8.95
N ALA A 257 -6.79 3.47 9.31
CA ALA A 257 -8.00 3.05 10.03
C ALA A 257 -9.32 3.54 9.41
N PHE A 258 -9.41 3.60 8.08
CA PHE A 258 -10.59 4.09 7.35
C PHE A 258 -11.89 3.35 7.68
N ASP A 259 -11.83 2.11 8.19
CA ASP A 259 -13.04 1.41 8.63
C ASP A 259 -13.62 1.98 9.96
N LYS A 260 -12.83 2.68 10.79
CA LYS A 260 -13.37 3.48 11.91
C LYS A 260 -14.20 4.66 11.39
N LEU A 261 -13.71 5.29 10.32
CA LEU A 261 -14.38 6.40 9.65
C LEU A 261 -15.69 5.96 8.97
N ARG A 262 -15.61 4.94 8.11
CA ARG A 262 -16.78 4.35 7.41
C ARG A 262 -17.79 3.72 8.38
N GLY A 263 -17.31 3.15 9.48
CA GLY A 263 -18.12 2.56 10.55
C GLY A 263 -18.82 3.58 11.46
N GLY A 264 -18.56 4.89 11.28
CA GLY A 264 -19.20 5.94 12.08
C GLY A 264 -18.71 6.01 13.53
N PHE A 265 -17.47 5.60 13.81
CA PHE A 265 -16.87 5.67 15.15
C PHE A 265 -16.88 7.10 15.72
N TYR A 266 -16.75 8.10 14.85
CA TYR A 266 -16.89 9.52 15.18
C TYR A 266 -18.32 10.00 14.87
N PRO A 267 -19.14 10.37 15.87
CA PRO A 267 -20.52 10.79 15.63
C PRO A 267 -20.61 12.07 14.79
N ARG A 268 -21.32 12.00 13.66
CA ARG A 268 -21.47 13.11 12.70
C ARG A 268 -21.89 14.46 13.34
N PRO A 269 -22.78 14.54 14.35
CA PRO A 269 -23.14 15.81 14.98
C PRO A 269 -22.01 16.47 15.79
N LEU A 270 -21.02 15.68 16.24
CA LEU A 270 -19.86 16.17 16.99
C LEU A 270 -18.66 16.47 16.08
N PHE A 271 -18.56 15.75 14.94
CA PHE A 271 -17.44 15.85 14.00
C PHE A 271 -17.92 16.11 12.56
N PRO A 272 -18.65 17.22 12.28
CA PRO A 272 -19.25 17.46 10.96
C PRO A 272 -18.21 17.57 9.84
N LYS A 273 -17.09 18.28 10.07
CA LYS A 273 -15.99 18.39 9.10
C LYS A 273 -15.42 17.03 8.67
N LEU A 274 -15.23 16.13 9.64
CA LEU A 274 -14.75 14.78 9.37
C LEU A 274 -15.80 13.96 8.63
N ALA A 275 -17.07 14.04 9.04
CA ALA A 275 -18.16 13.35 8.36
C ALA A 275 -18.27 13.76 6.88
N GLU A 276 -18.13 15.05 6.57
CA GLU A 276 -18.09 15.55 5.19
C GLU A 276 -16.82 15.09 4.43
N CYS A 277 -15.65 15.00 5.09
CA CYS A 277 -14.44 14.42 4.50
C CYS A 277 -14.64 12.94 4.15
N VAL A 278 -15.24 12.17 5.06
CA VAL A 278 -15.54 10.76 4.83
C VAL A 278 -16.43 10.58 3.60
N ASP A 279 -17.52 11.34 3.51
CA ASP A 279 -18.51 11.26 2.43
C ASP A 279 -17.97 11.65 1.05
N ARG A 280 -16.91 12.46 0.96
CA ARG A 280 -16.37 13.01 -0.31
C ARG A 280 -15.02 12.45 -0.74
N PHE A 281 -14.33 11.71 0.14
CA PHE A 281 -12.95 11.28 -0.07
C PHE A 281 -12.71 9.85 0.42
N VAL A 282 -12.99 9.53 1.69
CA VAL A 282 -12.66 8.21 2.28
C VAL A 282 -13.53 7.05 1.74
N VAL A 283 -14.76 7.36 1.31
CA VAL A 283 -15.65 6.37 0.66
C VAL A 283 -15.11 5.85 -0.67
N ASP A 284 -14.35 6.67 -1.39
CA ASP A 284 -13.81 6.37 -2.73
C ASP A 284 -12.40 5.73 -2.69
N ALA A 285 -11.86 5.43 -1.50
CA ALA A 285 -10.56 4.80 -1.36
C ALA A 285 -10.58 3.34 -1.85
N GLU A 286 -9.76 3.04 -2.86
CA GLU A 286 -9.62 1.69 -3.41
C GLU A 286 -8.74 0.82 -2.51
N ALA A 287 -9.17 -0.42 -2.26
CA ALA A 287 -8.44 -1.37 -1.42
C ALA A 287 -7.22 -1.94 -2.16
N LEU A 288 -6.04 -1.31 -1.99
CA LEU A 288 -4.80 -1.73 -2.63
C LEU A 288 -4.27 -3.03 -2.05
N VAL A 289 -4.13 -3.08 -0.73
CA VAL A 289 -3.84 -4.30 0.02
C VAL A 289 -4.61 -4.24 1.32
N VAL A 290 -5.56 -5.15 1.52
CA VAL A 290 -6.28 -5.25 2.79
C VAL A 290 -6.14 -6.66 3.33
N LEU A 291 -5.70 -6.81 4.58
CA LEU A 291 -5.65 -8.06 5.32
C LEU A 291 -6.30 -7.84 6.69
N LYS A 292 -7.49 -8.41 6.91
CA LYS A 292 -8.21 -8.26 8.18
C LYS A 292 -8.59 -9.60 8.79
N ASN A 293 -8.40 -9.71 10.10
CA ASN A 293 -8.98 -10.78 10.88
C ASN A 293 -10.51 -10.72 10.79
N VAL A 294 -11.15 -11.86 10.66
CA VAL A 294 -12.58 -12.03 10.86
C VAL A 294 -12.79 -13.19 11.83
N ALA A 295 -13.42 -12.95 12.97
CA ALA A 295 -13.66 -13.96 13.99
C ALA A 295 -15.01 -13.79 14.70
N ASP A 296 -15.67 -14.92 15.00
CA ASP A 296 -16.84 -15.02 15.87
C ASP A 296 -16.99 -16.47 16.40
N LYS A 297 -17.53 -16.65 17.61
CA LYS A 297 -17.88 -17.97 18.21
C LYS A 297 -16.81 -19.08 18.06
N GLY A 298 -15.53 -18.73 18.17
CA GLY A 298 -14.42 -19.68 18.02
C GLY A 298 -14.11 -20.11 16.58
N ARG A 299 -14.67 -19.41 15.58
CA ARG A 299 -14.17 -19.39 14.19
C ARG A 299 -13.27 -18.18 14.00
N ALA A 300 -12.23 -18.37 13.19
CA ALA A 300 -11.31 -17.34 12.75
C ALA A 300 -11.03 -17.50 11.25
N GLY A 301 -10.67 -16.40 10.61
CA GLY A 301 -10.42 -16.30 9.19
C GLY A 301 -9.79 -14.96 8.83
N TRP A 302 -9.51 -14.80 7.55
CA TRP A 302 -8.86 -13.63 6.98
C TRP A 302 -9.65 -13.13 5.78
N LEU A 303 -10.07 -11.86 5.82
CA LEU A 303 -10.51 -11.14 4.64
C LEU A 303 -9.26 -10.52 3.99
N PHE A 304 -8.97 -10.88 2.75
CA PHE A 304 -7.79 -10.48 2.00
C PHE A 304 -8.16 -9.87 0.65
N ARG A 305 -7.36 -8.90 0.17
CA ARG A 305 -7.58 -8.15 -1.07
C ARG A 305 -6.24 -7.60 -1.57
N VAL A 306 -5.97 -7.71 -2.87
CA VAL A 306 -4.77 -7.19 -3.55
C VAL A 306 -5.18 -6.58 -4.88
N TYR A 307 -5.01 -5.27 -5.09
CA TYR A 307 -5.45 -4.60 -6.33
C TYR A 307 -4.77 -5.18 -7.58
N PRO A 308 -5.52 -5.59 -8.64
CA PRO A 308 -6.97 -5.44 -8.88
C PRO A 308 -7.82 -6.73 -8.66
N GLU A 309 -7.34 -7.72 -7.92
CA GLU A 309 -8.02 -9.01 -7.68
C GLU A 309 -9.37 -8.87 -6.91
N PRO A 310 -10.31 -9.83 -6.96
CA PRO A 310 -11.45 -9.81 -6.04
C PRO A 310 -11.02 -9.83 -4.56
N TRP A 311 -11.93 -9.45 -3.67
CA TRP A 311 -11.84 -9.76 -2.24
C TRP A 311 -11.90 -11.27 -2.04
N GLN A 312 -11.23 -11.77 -1.01
CA GLN A 312 -11.03 -13.19 -0.75
C GLN A 312 -11.25 -13.45 0.74
N LEU A 313 -12.22 -14.29 1.09
CA LEU A 313 -12.45 -14.71 2.47
C LEU A 313 -11.88 -16.11 2.68
N PHE A 314 -10.91 -16.21 3.59
CA PHE A 314 -10.31 -17.46 4.00
C PHE A 314 -10.77 -17.85 5.40
N ALA A 315 -11.04 -19.13 5.61
CA ALA A 315 -11.19 -19.71 6.94
C ALA A 315 -9.85 -20.29 7.42
N GLN A 316 -9.53 -20.08 8.70
CA GLN A 316 -8.32 -20.60 9.30
C GLN A 316 -8.47 -22.10 9.62
N GLY A 317 -7.69 -22.95 8.97
CA GLY A 317 -7.52 -24.37 9.29
C GLY A 317 -6.33 -24.62 10.22
N LYS A 318 -6.04 -25.89 10.51
CA LYS A 318 -4.93 -26.30 11.38
C LYS A 318 -3.60 -26.29 10.65
N GLU A 319 -3.56 -26.85 9.44
CA GLU A 319 -2.36 -26.91 8.62
C GLU A 319 -2.30 -25.73 7.65
N ALA A 320 -3.44 -25.35 7.05
CA ALA A 320 -3.53 -24.25 6.09
C ALA A 320 -4.83 -23.45 6.22
N SER A 321 -4.84 -22.21 5.73
CA SER A 321 -6.08 -21.44 5.54
C SER A 321 -6.75 -21.80 4.21
N LEU A 322 -8.07 -21.98 4.22
CA LEU A 322 -8.86 -22.39 3.05
C LEU A 322 -9.67 -21.20 2.51
N LEU A 323 -9.54 -20.90 1.21
CA LEU A 323 -10.40 -19.93 0.53
C LEU A 323 -11.85 -20.44 0.52
N LEU A 324 -12.77 -19.68 1.12
CA LEU A 324 -14.20 -20.00 1.15
C LEU A 324 -14.97 -19.33 0.01
N GLU A 325 -14.73 -18.04 -0.20
CA GLU A 325 -15.54 -17.21 -1.09
C GLU A 325 -14.73 -16.02 -1.62
N THR A 326 -15.12 -15.51 -2.78
CA THR A 326 -14.55 -14.28 -3.36
C THR A 326 -15.66 -13.28 -3.67
N TYR A 327 -15.39 -11.98 -3.46
CA TYR A 327 -16.36 -10.91 -3.67
C TYR A 327 -15.79 -9.84 -4.61
N THR A 328 -16.61 -9.34 -5.53
CA THR A 328 -16.23 -8.24 -6.43
C THR A 328 -16.19 -6.89 -5.71
N THR A 329 -17.02 -6.71 -4.69
CA THR A 329 -17.08 -5.52 -3.82
C THR A 329 -16.69 -5.90 -2.39
N ARG A 330 -16.31 -4.91 -1.57
CA ARG A 330 -15.98 -5.13 -0.15
C ARG A 330 -17.18 -5.77 0.58
N PRO A 331 -17.05 -6.98 1.16
CA PRO A 331 -18.13 -7.59 1.94
C PRO A 331 -18.27 -6.89 3.30
N ALA A 332 -19.46 -6.90 3.89
CA ALA A 332 -19.63 -6.44 5.26
C ALA A 332 -19.06 -7.49 6.25
N TYR A 333 -18.53 -7.03 7.39
CA TYR A 333 -17.94 -7.91 8.40
C TYR A 333 -18.90 -9.05 8.84
N ASN A 334 -20.18 -8.72 9.00
CA ASN A 334 -21.21 -9.69 9.39
C ASN A 334 -21.48 -10.76 8.32
N ASP A 335 -21.32 -10.43 7.04
CA ASP A 335 -21.48 -11.38 5.94
C ASP A 335 -20.29 -12.36 5.93
N CYS A 336 -19.07 -11.85 6.12
CA CYS A 336 -17.88 -12.68 6.30
C CYS A 336 -18.03 -13.63 7.50
N VAL A 337 -18.52 -13.15 8.64
CA VAL A 337 -18.82 -13.97 9.82
C VAL A 337 -19.88 -15.03 9.51
N ALA A 338 -20.97 -14.67 8.82
CA ALA A 338 -22.02 -15.62 8.45
C ALA A 338 -21.47 -16.74 7.54
N THR A 339 -20.64 -16.40 6.56
CA THR A 339 -19.97 -17.36 5.67
C THR A 339 -19.00 -18.28 6.44
N LEU A 340 -18.17 -17.73 7.34
CA LEU A 340 -17.28 -18.52 8.21
C LEU A 340 -18.05 -19.50 9.12
N LEU A 341 -19.14 -19.05 9.74
CA LEU A 341 -19.97 -19.90 10.59
C LEU A 341 -20.67 -21.02 9.79
N LYS A 342 -21.12 -20.71 8.58
CA LYS A 342 -21.75 -21.67 7.65
C LYS A 342 -20.79 -22.74 7.14
N ALA A 343 -19.52 -22.39 6.91
CA ALA A 343 -18.49 -23.34 6.47
C ALA A 343 -18.14 -24.41 7.52
N GLY A 344 -18.38 -24.14 8.81
CA GLY A 344 -18.13 -25.08 9.88
C GLY A 344 -16.63 -25.19 10.25
N PRO A 345 -16.18 -26.31 10.85
CA PRO A 345 -14.78 -26.53 11.15
C PRO A 345 -14.00 -26.89 9.88
N VAL A 346 -13.01 -26.07 9.52
CA VAL A 346 -12.03 -26.45 8.50
C VAL A 346 -11.07 -27.46 9.10
N VAL A 347 -11.15 -28.71 8.62
CA VAL A 347 -10.17 -29.76 8.86
C VAL A 347 -9.25 -29.82 7.64
N ALA A 348 -8.45 -28.76 7.50
CA ALA A 348 -7.24 -28.72 6.69
C ALA A 348 -6.08 -28.73 7.67
#